data_AF-A0A439MQA0-F1
#
_entry.id   AF-A0A439MQA0-F1
#
_cell.length_a   1.000
_cell.length_b   1.000
_cell.length_c   1.000
_cell.angle_alpha   90.00
_cell.angle_beta   90.00
_cell.angle_gamma   90.00
#
_symmetry.space_group_name_H-M   'P 1'
#
loop_
_entity.id
_entity.type
_entity.pdbx_description
1 polymer ?
#
loop_
_entity_poly.entity_id
_entity_poly.type
_entity_poly.pdbx_seq_one_letter_code
_entity_poly.pdbx_strand_id
1 'polypeptide(L)'
;MLGRVFFLRTSDLVAGMAHGVTHDDEADEDERPLYRFRFATTKHRYHRIPGRILGIDRDVLIVAKGIALDRKVFVAERNISIFRRIAKLRPGSEIVVGGDRADSIAVEAFGELLERFPNSTEVDRYAAARVETILGEFFDGTTSARDHYESYLNRRNAGTRGRALRRDELLRAEIDKFVYLRATLFSWLTRAASYSEKEWQKMVVGVILLLFPKYVAVLENIRITDFYSTPGKRKNRYVDLCVVDTNGNIDVIEIKKPFDDILLSRGLYRGNSVPAKELSGTIMQAEKYLFHLSKWGVEGERELSKRYGSALPADLQIRVTNPKALLLLGRDRRTDGTGALTENQSFDLEVIKRKYANMMDIVTYDDLLRRLDRIIDSLTARAGSAKLRQRADKRVTERRD
;
A
#
# COMPACT_ATOMS: atom_id res chain seq x y z
N MET A 1 40.32 -12.03 24.06
CA MET A 1 39.07 -11.28 24.36
C MET A 1 37.83 -12.20 24.28
N LEU A 2 37.66 -13.13 25.22
CA LEU A 2 36.56 -14.13 25.23
C LEU A 2 35.35 -13.74 26.11
N GLY A 3 35.60 -13.04 27.22
CA GLY A 3 34.68 -12.89 28.36
C GLY A 3 33.45 -12.00 28.20
N ARG A 4 32.96 -11.73 26.97
CA ARG A 4 31.65 -11.04 26.75
C ARG A 4 30.53 -12.01 26.34
N VAL A 5 30.87 -13.14 25.74
CA VAL A 5 29.92 -14.18 25.32
C VAL A 5 30.21 -15.54 25.93
N PHE A 6 31.48 -15.91 26.09
CA PHE A 6 31.88 -17.21 26.62
C PHE A 6 32.39 -17.11 28.07
N PHE A 7 31.83 -17.92 28.96
CA PHE A 7 32.12 -17.93 30.41
C PHE A 7 32.60 -19.32 30.84
N LEU A 8 33.87 -19.60 30.54
CA LEU A 8 34.55 -20.84 30.88
C LEU A 8 35.15 -20.75 32.29
N ARG A 9 35.17 -21.88 33.01
CA ARG A 9 35.75 -22.02 34.35
C ARG A 9 36.89 -23.03 34.33
N THR A 10 37.70 -23.08 35.39
CA THR A 10 38.76 -24.10 35.55
C THR A 10 38.20 -25.53 35.49
N SER A 11 36.95 -25.75 35.93
CA SER A 11 36.24 -27.02 35.81
C SER A 11 35.95 -27.46 34.37
N ASP A 12 36.05 -26.54 33.40
CA ASP A 12 35.89 -26.84 31.97
C ASP A 12 37.21 -27.23 31.31
N LEU A 13 38.35 -27.03 31.98
CA LEU A 13 39.67 -27.38 31.44
C LEU A 13 39.74 -28.89 31.16
N VAL A 14 40.26 -29.25 29.99
CA VAL A 14 40.55 -30.65 29.65
C VAL A 14 41.96 -30.96 30.12
N ALA A 15 42.08 -31.81 31.14
CA ALA A 15 43.39 -32.27 31.62
C ALA A 15 44.09 -33.13 30.55
N GLY A 16 45.40 -32.94 30.41
CA GLY A 16 46.23 -33.66 29.44
C GLY A 16 46.56 -32.87 28.17
N MET A 17 47.47 -31.89 28.30
CA MET A 17 48.55 -31.58 27.34
C MET A 17 49.37 -30.40 27.91
N ALA A 18 50.35 -30.75 28.75
CA ALA A 18 51.52 -29.94 29.03
C ALA A 18 52.73 -30.85 28.83
N HIS A 19 53.79 -30.32 28.22
CA HIS A 19 54.97 -30.97 27.62
C HIS A 19 54.86 -31.26 26.12
N GLY A 20 55.38 -30.32 25.33
CA GLY A 20 56.06 -30.64 24.08
C GLY A 20 57.50 -31.05 24.39
N VAL A 21 57.87 -32.24 23.91
CA VAL A 21 59.22 -32.79 23.68
C VAL A 21 58.97 -34.01 22.78
N THR A 22 59.68 -34.36 21.73
CA THR A 22 60.93 -33.90 21.06
C THR A 22 60.68 -33.87 19.53
N HIS A 23 61.53 -33.45 18.58
CA HIS A 23 62.89 -32.87 18.39
C HIS A 23 62.78 -32.14 16.99
N ASP A 24 63.56 -31.17 16.51
CA ASP A 24 64.86 -30.54 16.83
C ASP A 24 64.84 -29.02 16.48
N ASP A 25 65.90 -28.29 16.85
CA ASP A 25 66.47 -27.06 16.23
C ASP A 25 65.54 -26.01 15.59
N GLU A 26 65.01 -25.08 16.39
CA GLU A 26 65.29 -23.62 16.35
C GLU A 26 64.47 -22.91 17.45
N ALA A 27 65.03 -21.85 18.06
CA ALA A 27 64.43 -21.21 19.23
C ALA A 27 63.41 -20.11 18.85
N ASP A 28 62.13 -20.47 18.75
CA ASP A 28 61.03 -19.53 18.51
C ASP A 28 60.45 -18.96 19.83
N GLU A 29 60.32 -17.63 19.90
CA GLU A 29 60.14 -16.86 21.15
C GLU A 29 58.69 -16.77 21.69
N ASP A 30 57.81 -17.72 21.34
CA ASP A 30 56.35 -17.59 21.60
C ASP A 30 55.63 -18.88 22.11
N GLU A 31 56.30 -19.69 22.96
CA GLU A 31 55.70 -20.83 23.68
C GLU A 31 54.63 -20.42 24.73
N ARG A 32 53.48 -19.94 24.28
CA ARG A 32 52.33 -19.67 25.16
C ARG A 32 51.55 -20.95 25.44
N PRO A 33 51.24 -21.29 26.71
CA PRO A 33 50.51 -22.51 27.04
C PRO A 33 49.10 -22.53 26.42
N LEU A 34 48.82 -23.58 25.62
CA LEU A 34 47.56 -23.78 24.92
C LEU A 34 46.49 -24.41 25.83
N TYR A 35 45.65 -23.58 26.45
CA TYR A 35 44.54 -24.07 27.27
C TYR A 35 43.34 -24.54 26.41
N ARG A 36 42.93 -25.81 26.58
CA ARG A 36 41.74 -26.40 25.94
C ARG A 36 40.61 -26.57 26.94
N PHE A 37 39.42 -26.04 26.62
CA PHE A 37 38.23 -26.13 27.46
C PHE A 37 37.12 -26.93 26.77
N ARG A 38 36.41 -27.76 27.54
CA ARG A 38 35.25 -28.54 27.11
C ARG A 38 34.05 -27.61 26.91
N PHE A 39 33.80 -27.23 25.66
CA PHE A 39 32.70 -26.35 25.29
C PHE A 39 31.33 -27.06 25.25
N ALA A 40 31.30 -28.30 24.78
CA ALA A 40 30.07 -29.08 24.60
C ALA A 40 30.29 -30.56 24.96
N THR A 41 29.18 -31.30 25.13
CA THR A 41 29.17 -32.77 25.18
C THR A 41 28.19 -33.32 24.15
N THR A 42 28.60 -34.32 23.37
CA THR A 42 27.75 -34.89 22.30
C THR A 42 27.01 -36.12 22.82
N LYS A 43 25.67 -36.09 22.83
CA LYS A 43 24.81 -37.24 23.17
C LYS A 43 23.54 -37.22 22.33
N HIS A 44 22.99 -38.39 22.00
CA HIS A 44 21.70 -38.55 21.30
C HIS A 44 21.51 -37.66 20.05
N ARG A 45 22.55 -37.54 19.21
CA ARG A 45 22.61 -36.66 18.00
C ARG A 45 22.66 -35.15 18.26
N TYR A 46 22.85 -34.69 19.49
CA TYR A 46 22.98 -33.27 19.83
C TYR A 46 24.31 -32.95 20.53
N HIS A 47 24.89 -31.79 20.22
CA HIS A 47 25.88 -31.12 21.05
C HIS A 47 25.15 -30.32 22.13
N ARG A 48 25.31 -30.75 23.39
CA ARG A 48 24.80 -30.06 24.57
C ARG A 48 25.87 -29.11 25.12
N ILE A 49 25.55 -27.82 25.10
CA ILE A 49 26.37 -26.73 25.62
C ILE A 49 25.71 -26.22 26.92
N PRO A 50 26.40 -26.32 28.07
CA PRO A 50 25.89 -25.79 29.34
C PRO A 50 25.55 -24.30 29.24
N GLY A 51 24.35 -23.90 29.64
CA GLY A 51 23.84 -22.52 29.50
C GLY A 51 24.75 -21.47 30.11
N ARG A 52 25.36 -21.81 31.25
CA ARG A 52 26.36 -20.97 31.93
C ARG A 52 27.52 -20.54 31.02
N ILE A 53 27.96 -21.39 30.07
CA ILE A 53 29.08 -21.09 29.17
C ILE A 53 28.70 -19.97 28.20
N LEU A 54 27.42 -19.82 27.86
CA LEU A 54 26.90 -18.75 27.00
C LEU A 54 26.33 -17.56 27.79
N GLY A 55 26.40 -17.62 29.13
CA GLY A 55 25.83 -16.63 30.04
C GLY A 55 24.31 -16.53 29.93
N ILE A 56 23.65 -17.70 29.96
CA ILE A 56 22.19 -17.89 30.08
C ILE A 56 21.88 -18.97 31.14
N ASP A 57 20.63 -19.04 31.58
CA ASP A 57 20.12 -19.91 32.64
C ASP A 57 19.82 -21.37 32.20
N ARG A 58 19.84 -21.64 30.89
CA ARG A 58 19.38 -22.90 30.28
C ARG A 58 20.32 -23.42 29.20
N ASP A 59 20.36 -24.74 29.05
CA ASP A 59 21.28 -25.39 28.11
C ASP A 59 20.84 -25.21 26.66
N VAL A 60 21.84 -25.26 25.76
CA VAL A 60 21.65 -25.20 24.31
C VAL A 60 21.96 -26.57 23.70
N LEU A 61 21.03 -27.07 22.89
CA LEU A 61 21.17 -28.30 22.12
C LEU A 61 21.23 -27.96 20.63
N ILE A 62 22.37 -28.23 19.98
CA ILE A 62 22.55 -28.05 18.53
C ILE A 62 22.69 -29.41 17.89
N VAL A 63 21.95 -29.69 16.81
CA VAL A 63 22.04 -30.96 16.09
C VAL A 63 23.47 -31.20 15.59
N ALA A 64 24.02 -32.39 15.86
CA ALA A 64 25.43 -32.70 15.64
C ALA A 64 25.82 -32.92 14.16
N LYS A 65 24.83 -32.94 13.26
CA LYS A 65 25.02 -33.03 11.81
C LYS A 65 24.36 -31.83 11.16
N GLY A 66 25.10 -31.11 10.32
CA GLY A 66 24.60 -29.97 9.52
C GLY A 66 24.94 -28.58 10.07
N ILE A 67 25.41 -28.45 11.32
CA ILE A 67 25.85 -27.17 11.89
C ILE A 67 27.27 -27.32 12.45
N ALA A 68 28.22 -26.57 11.92
CA ALA A 68 29.57 -26.48 12.47
C ALA A 68 29.61 -25.54 13.68
N LEU A 69 30.21 -25.98 14.79
CA LEU A 69 30.30 -25.18 16.03
C LEU A 69 31.47 -24.18 15.99
N ASP A 70 31.37 -23.20 15.09
CA ASP A 70 32.31 -22.08 15.01
C ASP A 70 31.83 -20.85 15.81
N ARG A 71 32.64 -19.78 15.82
CA ARG A 71 32.31 -18.56 16.59
C ARG A 71 31.05 -17.84 16.10
N LYS A 72 30.75 -17.83 14.80
CA LYS A 72 29.63 -17.05 14.23
C LYS A 72 28.26 -17.64 14.59
N VAL A 73 28.19 -18.92 14.96
CA VAL A 73 26.97 -19.54 15.53
C VAL A 73 26.58 -18.94 16.89
N PHE A 74 27.54 -18.43 17.68
CA PHE A 74 27.29 -17.95 19.05
C PHE A 74 27.46 -16.44 19.23
N VAL A 75 28.35 -15.84 18.45
CA VAL A 75 28.78 -14.45 18.55
C VAL A 75 28.48 -13.70 17.25
N ALA A 76 27.53 -12.78 17.32
CA ALA A 76 27.31 -11.79 16.27
C ALA A 76 28.21 -10.55 16.48
N GLU A 77 28.10 -9.61 15.54
CA GLU A 77 28.76 -8.30 15.56
C GLU A 77 28.68 -7.59 16.93
N ARG A 78 29.71 -6.81 17.26
CA ARG A 78 29.90 -6.14 18.57
C ARG A 78 29.95 -7.09 19.78
N ASN A 79 30.25 -8.38 19.56
CA ASN A 79 30.22 -9.44 20.57
C ASN A 79 28.82 -9.67 21.17
N ILE A 80 27.76 -9.53 20.38
CA ILE A 80 26.41 -9.85 20.82
C ILE A 80 26.24 -11.38 20.89
N SER A 81 25.89 -11.90 22.06
CA SER A 81 25.52 -13.32 22.22
C SER A 81 24.18 -13.60 21.55
N ILE A 82 24.20 -14.44 20.50
CA ILE A 82 23.01 -14.85 19.74
C ILE A 82 22.04 -15.61 20.65
N PHE A 83 22.54 -16.58 21.41
CA PHE A 83 21.71 -17.37 22.33
C PHE A 83 21.15 -16.55 23.50
N ARG A 84 21.83 -15.48 23.96
CA ARG A 84 21.25 -14.53 24.93
C ARG A 84 20.12 -13.69 24.33
N ARG A 85 20.14 -13.41 23.02
CA ARG A 85 19.00 -12.77 22.32
C ARG A 85 17.82 -13.75 22.20
N ILE A 86 18.08 -15.00 21.81
CA ILE A 86 17.05 -16.06 21.71
C ILE A 86 16.40 -16.34 23.08
N ALA A 87 17.20 -16.50 24.14
CA ALA A 87 16.72 -16.78 25.50
C ALA A 87 15.75 -15.71 26.04
N LYS A 88 15.92 -14.44 25.63
CA LYS A 88 15.01 -13.35 26.01
C LYS A 88 13.65 -13.39 25.29
N LEU A 89 13.57 -14.04 24.13
CA LEU A 89 12.35 -14.13 23.33
C LEU A 89 11.50 -15.36 23.67
N ARG A 90 12.11 -16.41 24.24
CA ARG A 90 11.44 -17.69 24.49
C ARG A 90 11.65 -18.16 25.94
N PRO A 91 10.62 -18.19 26.79
CA PRO A 91 10.66 -18.95 28.04
C PRO A 91 10.68 -20.47 27.76
N GLY A 92 11.36 -21.26 28.60
CA GLY A 92 11.51 -22.70 28.43
C GLY A 92 12.76 -23.26 29.12
N SER A 93 12.88 -24.59 29.18
CA SER A 93 13.97 -25.30 29.87
C SER A 93 15.25 -25.49 29.06
N GLU A 94 15.18 -25.42 27.74
CA GLU A 94 16.31 -25.60 26.81
C GLU A 94 16.10 -24.73 25.55
N ILE A 95 17.18 -24.44 24.82
CA ILE A 95 17.12 -23.88 23.46
C ILE A 95 17.63 -24.94 22.49
N VAL A 96 16.79 -25.36 21.55
CA VAL A 96 17.08 -26.46 20.62
C VAL A 96 17.17 -25.92 19.19
N VAL A 97 18.24 -26.29 18.48
CA VAL A 97 18.46 -25.95 17.07
C VAL A 97 18.63 -27.23 16.26
N GLY A 98 17.67 -27.48 15.36
CA GLY A 98 17.62 -28.62 14.45
C GLY A 98 17.26 -29.97 15.07
N GLY A 99 17.25 -30.98 14.20
CA GLY A 99 16.83 -32.35 14.51
C GLY A 99 15.31 -32.48 14.68
N ASP A 100 14.88 -33.65 15.17
CA ASP A 100 13.47 -34.09 15.06
C ASP A 100 12.58 -33.61 16.23
N ARG A 101 13.09 -32.73 17.09
CA ARG A 101 12.36 -32.20 18.25
C ARG A 101 11.31 -31.19 17.80
N ALA A 102 10.04 -31.42 18.15
CA ALA A 102 8.92 -30.54 17.82
C ALA A 102 9.07 -29.11 18.39
N ASP A 103 9.90 -28.93 19.42
CA ASP A 103 10.19 -27.66 20.06
C ASP A 103 11.48 -26.99 19.51
N SER A 104 12.07 -27.51 18.44
CA SER A 104 13.33 -27.00 17.85
C SER A 104 13.16 -25.83 16.89
N ILE A 105 14.20 -25.00 16.80
CA ILE A 105 14.37 -24.00 15.75
C ILE A 105 14.93 -24.74 14.52
N ALA A 106 14.23 -24.69 13.39
CA ALA A 106 14.69 -25.28 12.13
C ALA A 106 16.08 -24.75 11.72
N VAL A 107 16.91 -25.59 11.09
CA VAL A 107 18.30 -25.25 10.74
C VAL A 107 18.33 -24.08 9.76
N GLU A 108 17.38 -24.06 8.83
CA GLU A 108 17.20 -23.04 7.79
C GLU A 108 16.82 -21.69 8.42
N ALA A 109 15.88 -21.69 9.37
CA ALA A 109 15.45 -20.49 10.09
C ALA A 109 16.54 -19.95 11.03
N PHE A 110 17.36 -20.83 11.62
CA PHE A 110 18.53 -20.42 12.38
C PHE A 110 19.64 -19.86 11.47
N GLY A 111 19.87 -20.45 10.30
CA GLY A 111 20.76 -19.91 9.26
C GLY A 111 20.33 -18.51 8.81
N GLU A 112 19.05 -18.33 8.49
CA GLU A 112 18.47 -17.02 8.12
C GLU A 112 18.66 -15.96 9.23
N LEU A 113 18.54 -16.35 10.50
CA LEU A 113 18.85 -15.47 11.64
C LEU A 113 20.33 -15.03 11.68
N LEU A 114 21.27 -15.95 11.42
CA LEU A 114 22.70 -15.63 11.39
C LEU A 114 23.04 -14.69 10.23
N GLU A 115 22.49 -14.94 9.04
CA GLU A 115 22.71 -14.11 7.84
C GLU A 115 22.05 -12.72 7.95
N ARG A 116 20.87 -12.64 8.58
CA ARG A 116 20.12 -11.38 8.73
C ARG A 116 20.48 -10.57 9.96
N PHE A 117 21.34 -11.07 10.85
CA PHE A 117 21.77 -10.29 12.02
C PHE A 117 22.35 -8.93 11.58
N PRO A 118 21.95 -7.79 12.20
CA PRO A 118 22.47 -6.48 11.82
C PRO A 118 23.98 -6.39 12.01
N ASN A 119 24.69 -5.86 11.01
CA ASN A 119 26.13 -5.63 11.15
C ASN A 119 26.44 -4.31 11.87
N SER A 120 27.68 -4.09 12.28
CA SER A 120 28.07 -2.87 13.00
C SER A 120 27.67 -1.57 12.25
N THR A 121 27.85 -1.54 10.94
CA THR A 121 27.46 -0.41 10.07
C THR A 121 25.95 -0.19 10.01
N GLU A 122 25.16 -1.27 10.01
CA GLU A 122 23.69 -1.20 10.05
C GLU A 122 23.19 -0.62 11.37
N VAL A 123 23.77 -1.06 12.50
CA VAL A 123 23.43 -0.56 13.84
C VAL A 123 23.71 0.95 13.94
N ASP A 124 24.85 1.41 13.41
CA ASP A 124 25.19 2.84 13.45
C ASP A 124 24.30 3.68 12.52
N ARG A 125 24.02 3.19 11.30
CA ARG A 125 23.10 3.88 10.37
C ARG A 125 21.68 3.95 10.91
N TYR A 126 21.19 2.88 11.52
CA TYR A 126 19.89 2.86 12.21
C TYR A 126 19.85 3.88 13.36
N ALA A 127 20.89 3.91 14.20
CA ALA A 127 20.98 4.86 15.31
C ALA A 127 21.01 6.33 14.81
N ALA A 128 21.83 6.63 13.79
CA ALA A 128 21.93 7.95 13.20
C ALA A 128 20.60 8.40 12.57
N ALA A 129 19.96 7.54 11.75
CA ALA A 129 18.64 7.81 11.17
C ALA A 129 17.55 8.00 12.24
N ARG A 130 17.65 7.29 13.37
CA ARG A 130 16.70 7.44 14.49
C ARG A 130 16.88 8.76 15.24
N VAL A 131 18.12 9.22 15.43
CA VAL A 131 18.42 10.54 16.02
C VAL A 131 17.94 11.65 15.10
N GLU A 132 18.25 11.57 13.81
CA GLU A 132 17.79 12.50 12.77
C GLU A 132 16.26 12.57 12.68
N THR A 133 15.54 11.43 12.81
CA THR A 133 14.06 11.42 12.83
C THR A 133 13.48 12.21 14.01
N ILE A 134 14.21 12.35 15.12
CA ILE A 134 13.72 13.00 16.35
C ILE A 134 14.17 14.47 16.41
N LEU A 135 15.38 14.76 15.93
CA LEU A 135 16.03 16.08 16.11
C LEU A 135 16.31 16.82 14.79
N GLY A 136 16.12 16.20 13.63
CA GLY A 136 16.45 16.78 12.33
C GLY A 136 15.63 18.03 11.98
N GLU A 137 14.39 18.14 12.47
CA GLU A 137 13.57 19.35 12.32
C GLU A 137 14.09 20.55 13.15
N PHE A 138 15.04 20.32 14.07
CA PHE A 138 15.65 21.36 14.91
C PHE A 138 17.06 21.78 14.46
N PHE A 139 17.58 21.20 13.36
CA PHE A 139 18.92 21.51 12.85
C PHE A 139 18.86 21.98 11.40
N ASP A 140 19.34 23.20 11.14
CA ASP A 140 19.46 23.75 9.79
C ASP A 140 20.58 23.02 9.01
N GLY A 141 20.21 21.96 8.29
CA GLY A 141 21.12 21.27 7.37
C GLY A 141 20.55 19.97 6.81
N THR A 142 20.91 19.65 5.57
CA THR A 142 20.64 18.36 4.92
C THR A 142 21.49 17.25 5.54
N THR A 143 21.07 16.79 6.71
CA THR A 143 21.51 15.48 7.21
C THR A 143 20.82 14.40 6.37
N SER A 144 21.57 13.38 5.96
CA SER A 144 21.15 12.31 5.05
C SER A 144 21.26 10.92 5.70
N ALA A 145 21.19 10.83 7.03
CA ALA A 145 21.41 9.59 7.77
C ALA A 145 20.35 8.53 7.43
N ARG A 146 19.08 8.96 7.30
CA ARG A 146 17.98 8.15 6.78
C ARG A 146 18.25 7.66 5.37
N ASP A 147 18.65 8.53 4.45
CA ASP A 147 18.96 8.14 3.06
C ASP A 147 20.13 7.16 2.99
N HIS A 148 21.14 7.31 3.85
CA HIS A 148 22.25 6.37 3.96
C HIS A 148 21.84 5.02 4.57
N TYR A 149 20.86 5.00 5.47
CA TYR A 149 20.28 3.77 6.02
C TYR A 149 19.40 3.05 4.99
N GLU A 150 18.46 3.75 4.34
CA GLU A 150 17.64 3.22 3.24
C GLU A 150 18.51 2.72 2.09
N SER A 151 19.54 3.47 1.70
CA SER A 151 20.52 3.05 0.69
C SER A 151 21.35 1.82 1.10
N TYR A 152 21.49 1.56 2.40
CA TYR A 152 22.11 0.32 2.90
C TYR A 152 21.12 -0.85 2.82
N LEU A 153 19.90 -0.66 3.32
CA LEU A 153 18.85 -1.69 3.29
C LEU A 153 18.52 -2.11 1.85
N ASN A 154 18.40 -1.16 0.92
CA ASN A 154 18.17 -1.45 -0.50
C ASN A 154 19.30 -2.31 -1.10
N ARG A 155 20.56 -2.05 -0.75
CA ARG A 155 21.71 -2.88 -1.18
C ARG A 155 21.70 -4.26 -0.53
N ARG A 156 21.41 -4.36 0.77
CA ARG A 156 21.34 -5.63 1.51
C ARG A 156 20.20 -6.52 1.00
N ASN A 157 19.05 -5.92 0.72
CA ASN A 157 17.81 -6.62 0.35
C ASN A 157 17.67 -6.84 -1.18
N ALA A 158 18.59 -6.33 -2.01
CA ALA A 158 18.53 -6.44 -3.47
C ALA A 158 18.44 -7.89 -3.99
N GLY A 159 18.95 -8.87 -3.23
CA GLY A 159 18.83 -10.30 -3.55
C GLY A 159 17.61 -11.01 -2.94
N THR A 160 16.86 -10.36 -2.05
CA THR A 160 15.73 -11.00 -1.36
C THR A 160 14.49 -10.98 -2.26
N ARG A 161 14.15 -12.14 -2.85
CA ARG A 161 12.88 -12.38 -3.57
C ARG A 161 11.71 -12.32 -2.57
N GLY A 162 11.30 -11.11 -2.22
CA GLY A 162 10.15 -10.86 -1.35
C GLY A 162 8.84 -11.42 -1.94
N ARG A 163 7.84 -11.63 -1.08
CA ARG A 163 6.51 -12.13 -1.45
C ARG A 163 5.80 -11.18 -2.42
N ALA A 164 6.07 -11.33 -3.71
CA ALA A 164 5.51 -10.47 -4.74
C ALA A 164 3.98 -10.64 -4.81
N LEU A 165 3.27 -9.52 -4.83
CA LEU A 165 1.84 -9.48 -5.15
C LEU A 165 1.60 -10.20 -6.48
N ARG A 166 0.53 -10.98 -6.60
CA ARG A 166 0.09 -11.65 -7.85
C ARG A 166 -0.46 -10.64 -8.87
N ARG A 167 0.42 -9.76 -9.35
CA ARG A 167 0.06 -8.62 -10.23
C ARG A 167 -0.67 -9.06 -11.49
N ASP A 168 -0.28 -10.17 -12.11
CA ASP A 168 -0.88 -10.64 -13.36
C ASP A 168 -2.34 -11.07 -13.23
N GLU A 169 -2.72 -11.64 -12.08
CA GLU A 169 -4.07 -12.11 -11.79
C GLU A 169 -4.99 -10.91 -11.53
N LEU A 170 -4.54 -9.99 -10.68
CA LEU A 170 -5.23 -8.74 -10.36
C LEU A 170 -5.38 -7.81 -11.58
N LEU A 171 -4.34 -7.70 -12.42
CA LEU A 171 -4.39 -6.88 -13.64
C LEU A 171 -5.41 -7.44 -14.65
N ARG A 172 -5.58 -8.76 -14.76
CA ARG A 172 -6.61 -9.35 -15.63
C ARG A 172 -8.00 -9.05 -15.10
N ALA A 173 -8.26 -9.30 -13.82
CA ALA A 173 -9.54 -9.00 -13.20
C ALA A 173 -9.95 -7.52 -13.36
N GLU A 174 -9.00 -6.58 -13.22
CA GLU A 174 -9.25 -5.17 -13.49
C GLU A 174 -9.53 -4.87 -14.97
N ILE A 175 -8.78 -5.46 -15.91
CA ILE A 175 -9.04 -5.33 -17.36
C ILE A 175 -10.45 -5.84 -17.69
N ASP A 176 -10.79 -7.05 -17.25
CA ASP A 176 -12.07 -7.69 -17.53
C ASP A 176 -13.24 -6.85 -16.99
N LYS A 177 -13.09 -6.30 -15.77
CA LYS A 177 -14.03 -5.33 -15.18
C LYS A 177 -14.20 -4.09 -16.06
N PHE A 178 -13.12 -3.41 -16.45
CA PHE A 178 -13.24 -2.17 -17.23
C PHE A 178 -13.76 -2.43 -18.65
N VAL A 179 -13.39 -3.53 -19.30
CA VAL A 179 -13.94 -3.96 -20.59
C VAL A 179 -15.45 -4.19 -20.48
N TYR A 180 -15.90 -4.91 -19.44
CA TYR A 180 -17.33 -5.13 -19.19
C TYR A 180 -18.09 -3.83 -18.96
N LEU A 181 -17.59 -2.93 -18.11
CA LEU A 181 -18.23 -1.64 -17.82
C LEU A 181 -18.31 -0.75 -19.06
N ARG A 182 -17.26 -0.72 -19.86
CA ARG A 182 -17.18 0.05 -21.11
C ARG A 182 -18.15 -0.47 -22.16
N ALA A 183 -18.22 -1.78 -22.37
CA ALA A 183 -19.19 -2.41 -23.27
C ALA A 183 -20.63 -2.20 -22.80
N THR A 184 -20.88 -2.35 -21.49
CA THR A 184 -22.19 -2.15 -20.86
C THR A 184 -22.69 -0.71 -21.05
N LEU A 185 -21.89 0.28 -20.67
CA LEU A 185 -22.22 1.71 -20.82
C LEU A 185 -22.46 2.07 -22.30
N PHE A 186 -21.62 1.58 -23.21
CA PHE A 186 -21.83 1.77 -24.65
C PHE A 186 -23.17 1.18 -25.13
N SER A 187 -23.53 -0.03 -24.67
CA SER A 187 -24.81 -0.68 -25.02
C SER A 187 -26.05 0.03 -24.45
N TRP A 188 -25.89 0.83 -23.41
CA TRP A 188 -26.93 1.69 -22.87
C TRP A 188 -27.03 2.97 -23.69
N LEU A 189 -25.89 3.58 -24.05
CA LEU A 189 -25.81 4.80 -24.86
C LEU A 189 -26.42 4.64 -26.26
N THR A 190 -26.28 3.48 -26.90
CA THR A 190 -26.95 3.19 -28.20
C THR A 190 -28.47 3.08 -28.07
N ARG A 191 -28.98 2.85 -26.86
CA ARG A 191 -30.41 2.72 -26.54
C ARG A 191 -30.91 3.85 -25.64
N ALA A 192 -30.16 4.95 -25.47
CA ALA A 192 -30.49 5.98 -24.49
C ALA A 192 -31.91 6.55 -24.64
N ALA A 193 -32.42 6.63 -25.88
CA ALA A 193 -33.77 7.04 -26.19
C ALA A 193 -34.85 6.24 -25.43
N SER A 194 -34.67 4.92 -25.23
CA SER A 194 -35.69 4.04 -24.63
C SER A 194 -35.80 4.09 -23.10
N TYR A 195 -34.91 4.80 -22.40
CA TYR A 195 -34.94 4.92 -20.93
C TYR A 195 -35.50 6.28 -20.49
N SER A 196 -36.20 6.32 -19.36
CA SER A 196 -36.46 7.57 -18.64
C SER A 196 -35.19 8.12 -17.99
N GLU A 197 -35.21 9.40 -17.61
CA GLU A 197 -34.13 10.05 -16.84
C GLU A 197 -33.78 9.23 -15.57
N LYS A 198 -34.80 8.78 -14.84
CA LYS A 198 -34.65 8.07 -13.57
C LYS A 198 -34.04 6.67 -13.73
N GLU A 199 -34.47 5.93 -14.76
CA GLU A 199 -33.86 4.63 -15.09
C GLU A 199 -32.40 4.82 -15.51
N TRP A 200 -32.13 5.83 -16.33
CA TRP A 200 -30.79 6.17 -16.79
C TRP A 200 -29.85 6.51 -15.63
N GLN A 201 -30.27 7.38 -14.71
CA GLN A 201 -29.54 7.71 -13.47
C GLN A 201 -29.21 6.44 -12.67
N LYS A 202 -30.19 5.57 -12.44
CA LYS A 202 -30.03 4.34 -11.66
C LYS A 202 -29.10 3.31 -12.33
N MET A 203 -29.14 3.18 -13.66
CA MET A 203 -28.22 2.32 -14.40
C MET A 203 -26.78 2.84 -14.31
N VAL A 204 -26.59 4.14 -14.57
CA VAL A 204 -25.26 4.74 -14.67
C VAL A 204 -24.58 4.85 -13.30
N VAL A 205 -25.29 5.14 -12.21
CA VAL A 205 -24.68 5.22 -10.87
C VAL A 205 -24.05 3.89 -10.42
N GLY A 206 -24.60 2.75 -10.84
CA GLY A 206 -24.00 1.43 -10.62
C GLY A 206 -22.65 1.24 -11.30
N VAL A 207 -22.45 1.83 -12.49
CA VAL A 207 -21.13 1.89 -13.15
C VAL A 207 -20.20 2.81 -12.38
N ILE A 208 -20.66 4.00 -11.98
CA ILE A 208 -19.83 4.99 -11.24
C ILE A 208 -19.21 4.38 -9.97
N LEU A 209 -19.97 3.61 -9.19
CA LEU A 209 -19.41 2.91 -8.01
C LEU A 209 -18.23 1.98 -8.35
N LEU A 210 -18.34 1.24 -9.46
CA LEU A 210 -17.30 0.28 -9.88
C LEU A 210 -16.07 0.97 -10.50
N LEU A 211 -16.22 2.22 -10.95
CA LEU A 211 -15.12 3.07 -11.44
C LEU A 211 -14.42 3.84 -10.31
N PHE A 212 -15.15 4.23 -9.27
CA PHE A 212 -14.63 4.99 -8.13
C PHE A 212 -14.78 4.19 -6.83
N PRO A 213 -13.93 3.16 -6.60
CA PRO A 213 -14.03 2.27 -5.44
C PRO A 213 -13.77 2.96 -4.09
N LYS A 214 -13.51 4.28 -4.06
CA LYS A 214 -13.54 5.08 -2.84
C LYS A 214 -14.95 5.26 -2.26
N TYR A 215 -15.99 5.09 -3.07
CA TYR A 215 -17.39 5.23 -2.62
C TYR A 215 -17.93 3.88 -2.14
N VAL A 216 -18.52 3.89 -0.94
CA VAL A 216 -19.01 2.68 -0.25
C VAL A 216 -20.54 2.61 -0.17
N ALA A 217 -21.24 3.70 -0.46
CA ALA A 217 -22.71 3.75 -0.51
C ALA A 217 -23.20 4.77 -1.55
N VAL A 218 -24.39 4.50 -2.12
CA VAL A 218 -25.22 5.46 -2.86
C VAL A 218 -26.44 5.76 -2.01
N LEU A 219 -26.83 7.03 -1.99
CA LEU A 219 -27.98 7.54 -1.27
C LEU A 219 -28.87 8.29 -2.26
N GLU A 220 -30.11 7.82 -2.42
CA GLU A 220 -31.10 8.37 -3.35
C GLU A 220 -32.01 9.40 -2.66
N ASN A 221 -32.43 10.45 -3.39
CA ASN A 221 -33.42 11.46 -2.96
C ASN A 221 -33.09 12.08 -1.58
N ILE A 222 -31.87 12.61 -1.44
CA ILE A 222 -31.40 13.18 -0.17
C ILE A 222 -32.07 14.50 0.10
N ARG A 223 -32.77 14.58 1.23
CA ARG A 223 -33.29 15.84 1.76
C ARG A 223 -32.18 16.66 2.40
N ILE A 224 -31.88 17.81 1.82
CA ILE A 224 -31.01 18.83 2.42
C ILE A 224 -31.82 20.08 2.82
N THR A 225 -31.36 20.80 3.85
CA THR A 225 -32.06 22.01 4.32
C THR A 225 -31.50 23.27 3.65
N ASP A 226 -32.39 24.06 3.08
CA ASP A 226 -32.12 25.38 2.50
C ASP A 226 -32.58 26.47 3.47
N PHE A 227 -31.63 27.22 4.00
CA PHE A 227 -31.84 28.35 4.92
C PHE A 227 -31.78 29.72 4.22
N TYR A 228 -31.47 29.77 2.92
CA TYR A 228 -31.00 30.98 2.23
C TYR A 228 -31.93 31.44 1.10
N SER A 229 -32.56 30.54 0.35
CA SER A 229 -33.38 30.94 -0.82
C SER A 229 -34.68 31.65 -0.45
N THR A 230 -35.04 31.73 0.83
CA THR A 230 -36.13 32.55 1.34
C THR A 230 -35.81 32.96 2.78
N PRO A 231 -35.39 34.22 3.01
CA PRO A 231 -35.00 34.70 4.34
C PRO A 231 -36.04 34.36 5.42
N GLY A 232 -35.57 33.86 6.56
CA GLY A 232 -36.42 33.46 7.70
C GLY A 232 -37.22 32.16 7.52
N LYS A 233 -37.10 31.44 6.40
CA LYS A 233 -37.82 30.17 6.17
C LYS A 233 -36.87 29.02 5.84
N ARG A 234 -36.98 27.92 6.59
CA ARG A 234 -36.35 26.63 6.22
C ARG A 234 -37.14 26.02 5.05
N LYS A 235 -36.46 25.70 3.95
CA LYS A 235 -37.00 24.94 2.81
C LYS A 235 -36.28 23.60 2.70
N ASN A 236 -36.96 22.61 2.12
CA ASN A 236 -36.33 21.34 1.76
C ASN A 236 -35.89 21.39 0.30
N ARG A 237 -34.67 20.96 0.03
CA ARG A 237 -34.21 20.60 -1.30
C ARG A 237 -33.96 19.09 -1.33
N TYR A 238 -34.07 18.53 -2.52
CA TYR A 238 -33.79 17.11 -2.76
C TYR A 238 -32.65 17.01 -3.77
N VAL A 239 -31.66 16.20 -3.45
CA VAL A 239 -30.56 15.81 -4.33
C VAL A 239 -30.87 14.40 -4.82
N ASP A 240 -30.90 14.19 -6.13
CA ASP A 240 -31.30 12.90 -6.69
C ASP A 240 -30.36 11.77 -6.23
N LEU A 241 -29.06 12.03 -6.27
CA LEU A 241 -28.00 11.09 -5.88
C LEU A 241 -26.88 11.79 -5.10
N CYS A 242 -26.47 11.20 -3.99
CA CYS A 242 -25.13 11.38 -3.45
C CYS A 242 -24.45 10.02 -3.24
N VAL A 243 -23.14 10.07 -3.10
CA VAL A 243 -22.29 8.94 -2.71
C VAL A 243 -21.53 9.27 -1.45
N VAL A 244 -21.23 8.25 -0.65
CA VAL A 244 -20.45 8.37 0.59
C VAL A 244 -19.12 7.64 0.42
N ASP A 245 -18.01 8.30 0.74
CA ASP A 245 -16.67 7.70 0.66
C ASP A 245 -16.32 6.81 1.86
N THR A 246 -15.20 6.10 1.79
CA THR A 246 -14.68 5.23 2.87
C THR A 246 -14.47 5.95 4.21
N ASN A 247 -14.41 7.28 4.24
CA ASN A 247 -14.23 8.10 5.44
C ASN A 247 -15.53 8.77 5.91
N GLY A 248 -16.65 8.52 5.21
CA GLY A 248 -17.96 9.09 5.50
C GLY A 248 -18.26 10.40 4.77
N ASN A 249 -17.37 10.92 3.92
CA ASN A 249 -17.60 12.18 3.22
C ASN A 249 -18.66 12.01 2.13
N ILE A 250 -19.63 12.93 2.08
CA ILE A 250 -20.68 12.93 1.06
C ILE A 250 -20.30 13.79 -0.15
N ASP A 251 -20.33 13.19 -1.34
CA ASP A 251 -20.19 13.86 -2.64
C ASP A 251 -21.53 13.78 -3.42
N VAL A 252 -21.87 14.81 -4.20
CA VAL A 252 -23.08 14.89 -5.02
C VAL A 252 -22.85 14.26 -6.40
N ILE A 253 -23.86 13.59 -6.96
CA ILE A 253 -23.83 13.13 -8.35
C ILE A 253 -25.05 13.67 -9.09
N GLU A 254 -24.80 14.36 -10.20
CA GLU A 254 -25.83 14.91 -11.07
C GLU A 254 -25.68 14.28 -12.46
N ILE A 255 -26.49 13.25 -12.72
CA ILE A 255 -26.53 12.51 -13.98
C ILE A 255 -27.76 12.98 -14.77
N LYS A 256 -27.55 13.41 -16.03
CA LYS A 256 -28.62 13.70 -16.99
C LYS A 256 -28.59 12.71 -18.14
N LYS A 257 -29.75 12.25 -18.65
CA LYS A 257 -29.81 11.43 -19.87
C LYS A 257 -29.08 12.14 -21.02
N PRO A 258 -28.28 11.43 -21.83
CA PRO A 258 -27.63 12.03 -22.98
C PRO A 258 -28.66 12.54 -23.99
N PHE A 259 -28.53 13.82 -24.33
CA PHE A 259 -29.12 14.44 -25.49
C PHE A 259 -27.99 15.13 -26.27
N ASP A 260 -28.16 15.24 -27.58
CA ASP A 260 -27.21 15.96 -28.43
C ASP A 260 -27.42 17.48 -28.30
N ASP A 261 -26.39 18.26 -28.63
CA ASP A 261 -26.39 19.74 -28.61
C ASP A 261 -26.67 20.45 -27.25
N ILE A 262 -26.64 19.75 -26.11
CA ILE A 262 -26.94 20.34 -24.77
C ILE A 262 -25.72 20.89 -24.01
N LEU A 263 -24.50 20.83 -24.56
CA LEU A 263 -23.29 21.22 -23.85
C LEU A 263 -22.93 22.70 -24.03
N LEU A 264 -22.99 23.19 -25.27
CA LEU A 264 -22.53 24.54 -25.64
C LEU A 264 -23.60 25.30 -26.43
N SER A 265 -23.55 26.62 -26.37
CA SER A 265 -24.44 27.51 -27.12
C SER A 265 -24.28 27.35 -28.64
N ARG A 266 -25.40 27.41 -29.37
CA ARG A 266 -25.40 27.42 -30.85
C ARG A 266 -24.73 28.66 -31.45
N GLY A 267 -24.83 29.80 -30.77
CA GLY A 267 -24.14 31.04 -31.13
C GLY A 267 -22.86 31.24 -30.31
N LEU A 268 -21.89 31.95 -30.87
CA LEU A 268 -20.66 32.34 -30.17
C LEU A 268 -20.87 33.66 -29.41
N TYR A 269 -20.29 33.75 -28.21
CA TYR A 269 -20.19 35.01 -27.47
C TYR A 269 -18.76 35.55 -27.56
N ARG A 270 -18.59 36.66 -28.28
CA ARG A 270 -17.27 37.29 -28.55
C ARG A 270 -16.23 36.30 -29.09
N GLY A 271 -16.65 35.41 -29.99
CA GLY A 271 -15.81 34.39 -30.62
C GLY A 271 -15.71 33.05 -29.85
N ASN A 272 -16.21 32.96 -28.62
CA ASN A 272 -16.08 31.76 -27.79
C ASN A 272 -17.43 31.02 -27.67
N SER A 273 -17.38 29.70 -27.53
CA SER A 273 -18.52 28.87 -27.15
C SER A 273 -18.77 29.02 -25.65
N VAL A 274 -20.01 29.26 -25.24
CA VAL A 274 -20.39 29.32 -23.81
C VAL A 274 -21.24 28.11 -23.43
N PRO A 275 -21.29 27.72 -22.13
CA PRO A 275 -22.16 26.64 -21.69
C PRO A 275 -23.61 26.86 -22.14
N ALA A 276 -24.26 25.81 -22.68
CA ALA A 276 -25.69 25.85 -22.96
C ALA A 276 -26.51 26.01 -21.68
N LYS A 277 -27.83 26.21 -21.81
CA LYS A 277 -28.75 26.37 -20.67
C LYS A 277 -28.75 25.13 -19.78
N GLU A 278 -28.68 23.95 -20.37
CA GLU A 278 -28.72 22.65 -19.72
C GLU A 278 -27.42 22.41 -18.91
N LEU A 279 -26.25 22.63 -19.50
CA LEU A 279 -24.97 22.57 -18.78
C LEU A 279 -24.89 23.64 -17.67
N SER A 280 -25.27 24.89 -17.96
CA SER A 280 -25.31 25.97 -16.97
C SER A 280 -26.24 25.66 -15.80
N GLY A 281 -27.43 25.13 -16.09
CA GLY A 281 -28.43 24.74 -15.10
C GLY A 281 -27.95 23.59 -14.23
N THR A 282 -27.29 22.60 -14.82
CA THR A 282 -26.72 21.44 -14.10
C THR A 282 -25.58 21.87 -13.16
N ILE A 283 -24.68 22.74 -13.62
CA ILE A 283 -23.63 23.36 -12.78
C ILE A 283 -24.26 24.12 -11.61
N MET A 284 -25.19 25.03 -11.89
CA MET A 284 -25.89 25.85 -10.88
C MET A 284 -26.70 24.99 -9.86
N GLN A 285 -27.25 23.85 -10.31
CA GLN A 285 -27.94 22.90 -9.45
C GLN A 285 -26.95 22.22 -8.49
N ALA A 286 -25.83 21.71 -9.00
CA ALA A 286 -24.77 21.12 -8.19
C ALA A 286 -24.15 22.12 -7.22
N GLU A 287 -23.79 23.33 -7.66
CA GLU A 287 -23.25 24.40 -6.80
C GLU A 287 -24.18 24.71 -5.62
N LYS A 288 -25.50 24.78 -5.87
CA LYS A 288 -26.49 25.00 -4.80
C LYS A 288 -26.54 23.82 -3.81
N TYR A 289 -26.45 22.59 -4.28
CA TYR A 289 -26.42 21.43 -3.39
C TYR A 289 -25.17 21.42 -2.51
N LEU A 290 -23.99 21.64 -3.09
CA LEU A 290 -22.73 21.73 -2.34
C LEU A 290 -22.74 22.89 -1.33
N PHE A 291 -23.27 24.05 -1.72
CA PHE A 291 -23.46 25.21 -0.85
C PHE A 291 -24.37 24.89 0.34
N HIS A 292 -25.56 24.32 0.09
CA HIS A 292 -26.53 24.03 1.15
C HIS A 292 -26.05 22.92 2.08
N LEU A 293 -25.40 21.87 1.56
CA LEU A 293 -24.70 20.87 2.38
C LEU A 293 -23.67 21.56 3.29
N SER A 294 -22.73 22.30 2.70
CA SER A 294 -21.63 22.94 3.44
C SER A 294 -22.09 23.96 4.49
N LYS A 295 -23.25 24.61 4.27
CA LYS A 295 -23.83 25.57 5.23
C LYS A 295 -24.72 24.94 6.31
N TRP A 296 -25.09 23.67 6.20
CA TRP A 296 -25.91 22.99 7.21
C TRP A 296 -25.09 22.57 8.44
N GLY A 297 -23.77 22.36 8.27
CA GLY A 297 -22.84 22.06 9.36
C GLY A 297 -23.18 20.77 10.13
N VAL A 298 -22.77 20.73 11.40
CA VAL A 298 -22.86 19.53 12.26
C VAL A 298 -24.32 19.09 12.52
N GLU A 299 -25.30 20.01 12.49
CA GLU A 299 -26.74 19.66 12.54
C GLU A 299 -27.12 18.81 11.30
N GLY A 300 -26.62 19.19 10.13
CA GLY A 300 -26.82 18.46 8.88
C GLY A 300 -26.16 17.09 8.87
N GLU A 301 -24.90 17.00 9.30
CA GLU A 301 -24.18 15.71 9.43
C GLU A 301 -24.94 14.73 10.33
N ARG A 302 -25.42 15.19 11.49
CA ARG A 302 -26.21 14.39 12.42
C ARG A 302 -27.55 13.94 11.82
N GLU A 303 -28.27 14.84 11.17
CA GLU A 303 -29.59 14.54 10.59
C GLU A 303 -29.48 13.63 9.35
N LEU A 304 -28.45 13.81 8.52
CA LEU A 304 -28.13 12.91 7.41
C LEU A 304 -27.76 11.53 7.93
N SER A 305 -26.84 11.43 8.89
CA SER A 305 -26.43 10.15 9.49
C SER A 305 -27.59 9.41 10.15
N LYS A 306 -28.49 10.14 10.83
CA LYS A 306 -29.71 9.56 11.43
C LYS A 306 -30.69 9.02 10.39
N ARG A 307 -30.85 9.68 9.24
CA ARG A 307 -31.79 9.28 8.17
C ARG A 307 -31.26 8.18 7.28
N TYR A 308 -29.97 8.22 6.97
CA TYR A 308 -29.36 7.43 5.90
C TYR A 308 -28.28 6.46 6.39
N GLY A 309 -27.92 6.48 7.67
CA GLY A 309 -26.85 5.64 8.26
C GLY A 309 -27.08 4.13 8.13
N SER A 310 -28.33 3.67 8.02
CA SER A 310 -28.64 2.25 7.78
C SER A 310 -28.24 1.74 6.39
N ALA A 311 -27.90 2.64 5.46
CA ALA A 311 -27.37 2.31 4.14
C ALA A 311 -25.83 2.36 4.08
N LEU A 312 -25.15 2.59 5.22
CA LEU A 312 -23.70 2.68 5.32
C LEU A 312 -23.11 1.43 6.00
N PRO A 313 -21.80 1.18 5.82
CA PRO A 313 -21.05 0.26 6.68
C PRO A 313 -21.21 0.61 8.17
N ALA A 314 -21.09 -0.40 9.04
CA ALA A 314 -21.15 -0.21 10.48
C ALA A 314 -20.18 0.89 10.96
N ASP A 315 -20.61 1.63 11.99
CA ASP A 315 -19.90 2.75 12.63
C ASP A 315 -19.55 3.96 11.71
N LEU A 316 -19.88 3.92 10.41
CA LEU A 316 -19.68 5.06 9.52
C LEU A 316 -20.76 6.13 9.75
N GLN A 317 -20.36 7.40 9.70
CA GLN A 317 -21.25 8.57 9.83
C GLN A 317 -21.04 9.50 8.64
N ILE A 318 -22.09 10.21 8.23
CA ILE A 318 -22.06 11.14 7.09
C ILE A 318 -21.40 12.45 7.53
N ARG A 319 -20.35 12.84 6.79
CA ARG A 319 -19.58 14.06 6.96
C ARG A 319 -19.71 14.96 5.74
N VAL A 320 -19.73 16.27 5.96
CA VAL A 320 -19.78 17.30 4.91
C VAL A 320 -18.46 18.08 4.89
N THR A 321 -17.37 17.36 4.66
CA THR A 321 -16.02 17.95 4.60
C THR A 321 -15.66 18.30 3.16
N ASN A 322 -15.89 19.57 2.76
CA ASN A 322 -15.63 20.09 1.42
C ASN A 322 -16.21 19.19 0.29
N PRO A 323 -17.54 18.98 0.28
CA PRO A 323 -18.19 18.05 -0.65
C PRO A 323 -17.97 18.47 -2.10
N LYS A 324 -17.80 17.49 -2.99
CA LYS A 324 -17.62 17.69 -4.43
C LYS A 324 -18.82 17.18 -5.22
N ALA A 325 -18.92 17.57 -6.49
CA ALA A 325 -19.91 17.01 -7.41
C ALA A 325 -19.28 16.26 -8.59
N LEU A 326 -19.96 15.21 -9.06
CA LEU A 326 -19.71 14.59 -10.37
C LEU A 326 -20.91 14.88 -11.27
N LEU A 327 -20.66 15.60 -12.37
CA LEU A 327 -21.66 15.93 -13.37
C LEU A 327 -21.42 15.03 -14.59
N LEU A 328 -22.44 14.26 -14.99
CA LEU A 328 -22.36 13.36 -16.14
C LEU A 328 -23.54 13.62 -17.08
N LEU A 329 -23.27 14.33 -18.16
CA LEU A 329 -24.28 14.83 -19.09
C LEU A 329 -23.73 15.08 -20.49
N GLY A 330 -24.63 15.02 -21.48
CA GLY A 330 -24.34 15.39 -22.86
C GLY A 330 -23.35 14.47 -23.59
N ARG A 331 -23.27 14.70 -24.89
CA ARG A 331 -22.42 13.94 -25.80
C ARG A 331 -21.49 14.88 -26.56
N ASP A 332 -20.28 14.40 -26.85
CA ASP A 332 -19.36 15.05 -27.78
C ASP A 332 -19.13 14.22 -29.05
N ARG A 333 -19.81 13.07 -29.17
CA ARG A 333 -19.95 12.31 -30.41
C ARG A 333 -21.41 12.09 -30.79
N ARG A 334 -21.65 12.11 -32.10
CA ARG A 334 -22.93 11.74 -32.71
C ARG A 334 -23.10 10.22 -32.78
N THR A 335 -24.30 9.78 -33.12
CA THR A 335 -24.66 8.36 -33.26
C THR A 335 -23.88 7.62 -34.37
N ASP A 336 -23.43 8.34 -35.41
CA ASP A 336 -22.53 7.84 -36.46
C ASP A 336 -21.04 7.77 -36.03
N GLY A 337 -20.71 8.18 -34.80
CA GLY A 337 -19.36 8.19 -34.25
C GLY A 337 -18.52 9.43 -34.60
N THR A 338 -19.05 10.35 -35.42
CA THR A 338 -18.39 11.64 -35.75
C THR A 338 -18.41 12.60 -34.55
N GLY A 339 -17.54 13.62 -34.58
CA GLY A 339 -17.52 14.65 -33.54
C GLY A 339 -18.79 15.49 -33.56
N ALA A 340 -19.46 15.62 -32.42
CA ALA A 340 -20.58 16.54 -32.23
C ALA A 340 -20.10 18.00 -32.02
N LEU A 341 -18.84 18.17 -31.60
CA LEU A 341 -18.18 19.45 -31.36
C LEU A 341 -17.05 19.67 -32.37
N THR A 342 -16.86 20.93 -32.78
CA THR A 342 -15.63 21.37 -33.46
C THR A 342 -14.44 21.37 -32.51
N GLU A 343 -13.21 21.50 -33.04
CA GLU A 343 -12.00 21.60 -32.22
C GLU A 343 -12.04 22.79 -31.25
N ASN A 344 -12.46 23.97 -31.73
CA ASN A 344 -12.64 25.16 -30.89
C ASN A 344 -13.68 24.95 -29.78
N GLN A 345 -14.84 24.37 -30.10
CA GLN A 345 -15.86 24.00 -29.11
C GLN A 345 -15.33 22.99 -28.08
N SER A 346 -14.51 22.02 -28.52
CA SER A 346 -13.91 21.03 -27.63
C SER A 346 -12.87 21.66 -26.69
N PHE A 347 -12.11 22.64 -27.17
CA PHE A 347 -11.20 23.45 -26.37
C PHE A 347 -11.96 24.30 -25.34
N ASP A 348 -12.98 25.05 -25.77
CA ASP A 348 -13.84 25.86 -24.91
C ASP A 348 -14.47 25.01 -23.80
N LEU A 349 -14.97 23.81 -24.13
CA LEU A 349 -15.54 22.87 -23.16
C LEU A 349 -14.49 22.39 -22.15
N GLU A 350 -13.26 22.10 -22.55
CA GLU A 350 -12.19 21.74 -21.59
C GLU A 350 -11.82 22.93 -20.69
N VAL A 351 -11.77 24.16 -21.19
CA VAL A 351 -11.59 25.37 -20.37
C VAL A 351 -12.73 25.50 -19.34
N ILE A 352 -13.98 25.28 -19.75
CA ILE A 352 -15.15 25.26 -18.86
C ILE A 352 -15.00 24.16 -17.78
N LYS A 353 -14.65 22.92 -18.15
CA LYS A 353 -14.42 21.81 -17.21
C LYS A 353 -13.32 22.17 -16.19
N ARG A 354 -12.20 22.72 -16.66
CA ARG A 354 -11.05 23.10 -15.81
C ARG A 354 -11.38 24.21 -14.81
N LYS A 355 -12.22 25.18 -15.19
CA LYS A 355 -12.70 26.25 -14.28
C LYS A 355 -13.33 25.69 -12.99
N TYR A 356 -14.04 24.56 -13.08
CA TYR A 356 -14.78 23.99 -11.95
C TYR A 356 -14.08 22.82 -11.24
N ALA A 357 -12.93 22.35 -11.75
CA ALA A 357 -12.27 21.09 -11.35
C ALA A 357 -11.95 20.93 -9.84
N ASN A 358 -11.82 22.02 -9.09
CA ASN A 358 -11.61 21.97 -7.64
C ASN A 358 -12.87 21.51 -6.88
N MET A 359 -14.06 21.87 -7.40
CA MET A 359 -15.38 21.64 -6.79
C MET A 359 -16.13 20.49 -7.46
N MET A 360 -15.96 20.28 -8.76
CA MET A 360 -16.67 19.23 -9.51
C MET A 360 -15.91 18.73 -10.73
N ASP A 361 -16.09 17.44 -11.07
CA ASP A 361 -15.69 16.89 -12.38
C ASP A 361 -16.91 16.92 -13.30
N ILE A 362 -16.75 17.51 -14.48
CA ILE A 362 -17.79 17.61 -15.52
C ILE A 362 -17.38 16.69 -16.66
N VAL A 363 -18.18 15.66 -16.92
CA VAL A 363 -17.83 14.54 -17.80
C VAL A 363 -18.94 14.35 -18.83
N THR A 364 -18.58 14.19 -20.10
CA THR A 364 -19.51 13.73 -21.15
C THR A 364 -19.51 12.20 -21.19
N TYR A 365 -20.58 11.57 -21.68
CA TYR A 365 -20.61 10.11 -21.79
C TYR A 365 -19.49 9.56 -22.68
N ASP A 366 -19.13 10.29 -23.73
CA ASP A 366 -18.06 9.92 -24.64
C ASP A 366 -16.66 10.18 -24.04
N ASP A 367 -16.49 11.17 -23.16
CA ASP A 367 -15.26 11.33 -22.35
C ASP A 367 -15.11 10.19 -21.34
N LEU A 368 -16.20 9.76 -20.70
CA LEU A 368 -16.18 8.61 -19.79
C LEU A 368 -15.77 7.33 -20.52
N LEU A 369 -16.32 7.05 -21.71
CA LEU A 369 -15.89 5.93 -22.55
C LEU A 369 -14.41 6.02 -22.93
N ARG A 370 -13.92 7.20 -23.36
CA ARG A 370 -12.50 7.40 -23.68
C ARG A 370 -11.58 7.25 -22.47
N ARG A 371 -12.02 7.64 -21.27
CA ARG A 371 -11.27 7.39 -20.02
C ARG A 371 -11.17 5.88 -19.76
N LEU A 372 -12.24 5.11 -19.98
CA LEU A 372 -12.23 3.65 -19.85
C LEU A 372 -11.28 2.99 -20.86
N ASP A 373 -11.32 3.38 -22.14
CA ASP A 373 -10.40 2.87 -23.17
C ASP A 373 -8.94 3.07 -22.76
N ARG A 374 -8.57 4.29 -22.35
CA ARG A 374 -7.20 4.61 -21.88
C ARG A 374 -6.79 3.81 -20.64
N ILE A 375 -7.73 3.50 -19.74
CA ILE A 375 -7.48 2.64 -18.56
C ILE A 375 -7.20 1.19 -19.00
N ILE A 376 -8.02 0.65 -19.91
CA ILE A 376 -7.86 -0.71 -20.47
C ILE A 376 -6.51 -0.84 -21.18
N ASP A 377 -6.15 0.11 -22.04
CA ASP A 377 -4.86 0.14 -22.75
C ASP A 377 -3.69 0.16 -21.75
N SER A 378 -3.76 1.06 -20.75
CA SER A 378 -2.73 1.20 -19.71
C SER A 378 -2.56 -0.07 -18.87
N LEU A 379 -3.65 -0.74 -18.50
CA LEU A 379 -3.58 -2.00 -17.76
C LEU A 379 -3.03 -3.13 -18.64
N THR A 380 -3.45 -3.20 -19.90
CA THR A 380 -2.99 -4.21 -20.87
C THR A 380 -1.50 -4.10 -21.14
N ALA A 381 -0.98 -2.88 -21.36
CA ALA A 381 0.45 -2.62 -21.51
C ALA A 381 1.27 -3.03 -20.27
N ARG A 382 0.74 -2.76 -19.06
CA ARG A 382 1.35 -3.19 -17.79
C ARG A 382 1.35 -4.72 -17.63
N ALA A 383 0.26 -5.40 -18.00
CA ALA A 383 0.15 -6.86 -17.95
C ALA A 383 1.10 -7.54 -18.96
N GLY A 384 1.25 -6.99 -20.17
CA GLY A 384 2.24 -7.46 -21.15
C GLY A 384 3.67 -7.31 -20.65
N SER A 385 3.99 -6.16 -20.06
CA SER A 385 5.30 -5.88 -19.45
C SER A 385 5.63 -6.83 -18.29
N ALA A 386 4.64 -7.19 -17.47
CA ALA A 386 4.81 -8.15 -16.37
C ALA A 386 5.14 -9.57 -16.87
N LYS A 387 4.44 -10.06 -17.91
CA LYS A 387 4.73 -11.34 -18.56
C LYS A 387 6.16 -11.39 -19.13
N LEU A 388 6.64 -10.29 -19.71
CA LEU A 388 8.02 -10.20 -20.24
C LEU A 388 9.07 -10.30 -19.12
N ARG A 389 8.85 -9.63 -17.97
CA ARG A 389 9.76 -9.73 -16.82
C ARG A 389 9.81 -11.15 -16.25
N GLN A 390 8.68 -11.82 -16.07
CA GLN A 390 8.67 -13.22 -15.61
C GLN A 390 9.41 -14.18 -16.56
N ARG A 391 9.31 -13.96 -17.88
CA ARG A 391 10.06 -14.75 -18.87
C ARG A 391 11.57 -14.48 -18.81
N ALA A 392 11.98 -13.25 -18.52
CA ALA A 392 13.39 -12.90 -18.32
C ALA A 392 13.94 -13.55 -17.03
N ASP A 393 13.22 -13.44 -15.91
CA ASP A 393 13.63 -14.02 -14.63
C ASP A 393 13.76 -15.55 -14.67
N LYS A 394 12.86 -16.24 -15.39
CA LYS A 394 12.99 -17.69 -15.63
C LYS A 394 14.26 -18.03 -16.42
N ARG A 395 14.51 -17.35 -17.54
CA ARG A 395 15.72 -17.55 -18.38
C ARG A 395 17.03 -17.24 -17.68
N VAL A 396 17.02 -16.36 -16.67
CA VAL A 396 18.20 -16.06 -15.83
C VAL A 396 18.41 -17.13 -14.75
N THR A 397 17.33 -17.79 -14.31
CA THR A 397 17.41 -18.90 -13.36
C THR A 397 17.88 -20.19 -14.08
N GLU A 398 17.30 -20.51 -15.23
CA GLU A 398 17.65 -21.64 -16.13
C GLU A 398 19.06 -21.54 -16.79
N ARG A 399 19.84 -20.50 -16.48
CA ARG A 399 21.23 -20.31 -16.97
C ARG A 399 22.27 -20.31 -15.84
N ARG A 400 21.86 -20.69 -14.63
CA ARG A 400 22.72 -20.80 -13.44
C ARG A 400 22.73 -22.20 -12.82
N ASP A 401 21.94 -23.10 -13.42
CA ASP A 401 21.99 -24.56 -13.27
C ASP A 401 22.66 -25.13 -14.55
#